data_AF-A0A517ND91-F1
#
_entry.id   AF-A0A517ND91-F1
#
_cell.length_a   1.000
_cell.length_b   1.000
_cell.length_c   1.000
_cell.angle_alpha   90.00
_cell.angle_beta   90.00
_cell.angle_gamma   90.00
#
_symmetry.space_group_name_H-M   'P 1'
#
loop_
_entity.id
_entity.type
_entity.pdbx_description
1 polymer ?
#
loop_
_entity_poly.entity_id
_entity_poly.type
_entity_poly.pdbx_seq_one_letter_code
_entity_poly.pdbx_strand_id
1 'polypeptide(L)'
;MNWQQLTRSTHDEILAWAETQAWAVAMANCNQDATWHAEGDVWTHTKMVCDQLPQLDEWDTLDSTDQLVLLLTALFHDAAKPLTTVLDPETGHVRSPNHAVKGEHLVRGVLRDIECPLDVRERVCGLVRYHGRPAFLLERTSPEREVIKMTWLTEDRFLYLFALAETRGRDTESMSRPQENLHCWKLVSDENQCFASRYPFATDHARITYFRQDEPNLHYVPHEDFKCTVTMMCGLPGSGKDTWLAQHRCYLPVVSLDAMRSELKVDPTDDQGRVIQLATERCREHLRAGRSFALNATNLMRQASITLDRIVRRLRRRVGTGLCGATDTKDSEAEPRSGGPGSRECDSQTRRQSRATDVVGRTSDNVGQRQWLDCCICVLRNHLRIAMPEIYTGPIALEALVSFDTRAEDSACPYTFLAFPMQIVGEHGVPTDPDAESYIAAVQSEGVPVGIWTRSPVEGTAYAAVDLEQISSLHEAIKRLTERGQFTREFAAELCDRLLQSEQAE
;
A
#
# COMPACT_ATOMS: atom_id res chain seq x y z
N MET A 1 5.01 13.13 -28.55
CA MET A 1 6.00 12.13 -28.98
C MET A 1 5.59 10.79 -28.36
N ASN A 2 5.61 9.69 -29.12
CA ASN A 2 5.39 8.34 -28.56
C ASN A 2 6.71 7.63 -28.24
N TRP A 3 6.67 6.47 -27.59
CA TRP A 3 7.87 5.74 -27.12
C TRP A 3 8.83 5.36 -28.26
N GLN A 4 8.29 4.94 -29.42
CA GLN A 4 9.11 4.57 -30.57
C GLN A 4 9.85 5.76 -31.17
N GLN A 5 9.24 6.95 -31.16
CA GLN A 5 9.91 8.18 -31.55
C GLN A 5 10.97 8.56 -30.53
N LEU A 6 10.61 8.55 -29.24
CA LEU A 6 11.47 8.90 -28.13
C LEU A 6 12.77 8.08 -28.09
N THR A 7 12.68 6.76 -28.31
CA THR A 7 13.83 5.84 -28.34
C THR A 7 14.78 6.05 -29.53
N ARG A 8 14.35 6.79 -30.57
CA ARG A 8 15.16 7.12 -31.74
C ARG A 8 15.65 8.57 -31.73
N SER A 9 15.16 9.36 -30.78
CA SER A 9 15.52 10.76 -30.62
C SER A 9 16.84 10.90 -29.88
N THR A 10 17.56 11.95 -30.26
CA THR A 10 18.73 12.43 -29.51
C THR A 10 18.31 13.04 -28.18
N HIS A 11 19.25 13.21 -27.25
CA HIS A 11 18.96 13.86 -25.96
C HIS A 11 18.38 15.27 -26.15
N ASP A 12 18.93 16.05 -27.07
CA ASP A 12 18.48 17.42 -27.36
C ASP A 12 17.04 17.44 -27.88
N GLU A 13 16.67 16.48 -28.75
CA GLU A 13 15.30 16.35 -29.25
C GLU A 13 14.32 15.96 -28.13
N ILE A 14 14.74 15.11 -27.19
CA ILE A 14 13.93 14.74 -26.02
C ILE A 14 13.75 15.94 -25.10
N LEU A 15 14.81 16.70 -24.82
CA LEU A 15 14.74 17.92 -24.01
C LEU A 15 13.86 18.99 -24.67
N ALA A 16 14.00 19.20 -25.98
CA ALA A 16 13.16 20.13 -26.73
C ALA A 16 11.68 19.70 -26.71
N TRP A 17 11.39 18.41 -26.86
CA TRP A 17 10.02 17.91 -26.69
C TRP A 17 9.50 18.14 -25.27
N ALA A 18 10.32 17.83 -24.27
CA ALA A 18 9.98 17.97 -22.86
C ALA A 18 9.65 19.41 -22.47
N GLU A 19 10.41 20.38 -22.95
CA GLU A 19 10.21 21.81 -22.68
C GLU A 19 8.82 22.31 -23.11
N THR A 20 8.20 21.66 -24.10
CA THR A 20 6.83 21.98 -24.54
C THR A 20 5.72 21.36 -23.68
N GLN A 21 6.07 20.51 -22.72
CA GLN A 21 5.09 19.80 -21.90
C GLN A 21 4.65 20.62 -20.68
N ALA A 22 3.39 20.47 -20.27
CA ALA A 22 2.81 21.22 -19.16
C ALA A 22 3.58 21.04 -17.83
N TRP A 23 4.12 19.86 -17.58
CA TRP A 23 4.91 19.58 -16.37
C TRP A 23 6.27 20.31 -16.40
N ALA A 24 6.90 20.47 -17.56
CA ALA A 24 8.16 21.22 -17.68
C ALA A 24 7.92 22.73 -17.52
N VAL A 25 6.84 23.24 -18.11
CA VAL A 25 6.39 24.62 -17.90
C VAL A 25 6.10 24.89 -16.42
N ALA A 26 5.49 23.93 -15.70
CA ALA A 26 5.27 24.07 -14.26
C ALA A 26 6.59 24.09 -13.46
N MET A 27 7.57 23.26 -13.84
CA MET A 27 8.92 23.29 -13.25
C MET A 27 9.61 24.64 -13.47
N ALA A 28 9.51 25.21 -14.68
CA ALA A 28 10.10 26.51 -15.02
C ALA A 28 9.51 27.68 -14.22
N ASN A 29 8.28 27.52 -13.69
CA ASN A 29 7.62 28.52 -12.85
C ASN A 29 7.78 28.23 -11.35
N CYS A 30 8.53 27.19 -10.96
CA CYS A 30 8.73 26.79 -9.57
C CYS A 30 10.15 27.17 -9.12
N ASN A 31 10.27 28.28 -8.39
CA ASN A 31 11.53 28.69 -7.81
C ASN A 31 11.96 27.74 -6.68
N GLN A 32 13.26 27.49 -6.58
CA GLN A 32 13.87 26.73 -5.51
C GLN A 32 14.51 27.65 -4.47
N ASP A 33 15.01 27.06 -3.39
CA ASP A 33 15.74 27.79 -2.36
C ASP A 33 17.10 28.27 -2.89
N ALA A 34 17.31 29.58 -2.94
CA ALA A 34 18.52 30.20 -3.51
C ALA A 34 19.82 29.81 -2.79
N THR A 35 19.74 29.30 -1.56
CA THR A 35 20.92 28.81 -0.81
C THR A 35 21.43 27.50 -1.38
N TRP A 36 20.51 26.62 -1.77
CA TRP A 36 20.79 25.25 -2.21
C TRP A 36 20.75 25.11 -3.73
N HIS A 37 20.08 26.04 -4.40
CA HIS A 37 19.83 26.08 -5.83
C HIS A 37 19.99 27.52 -6.33
N ALA A 38 21.24 28.00 -6.45
CA ALA A 38 21.50 29.34 -6.96
C ALA A 38 21.10 29.46 -8.44
N GLU A 39 20.97 28.33 -9.15
CA GLU A 39 20.49 28.23 -10.53
C GLU A 39 19.04 28.69 -10.72
N GLY A 40 18.25 28.76 -9.64
CA GLY A 40 16.90 29.34 -9.67
C GLY A 40 15.77 28.32 -9.69
N ASP A 41 15.18 28.08 -10.87
CA ASP A 41 13.96 27.27 -11.01
C ASP A 41 14.25 25.77 -11.26
N VAL A 42 13.25 24.93 -10.99
CA VAL A 42 13.34 23.47 -11.10
C VAL A 42 13.69 23.00 -12.52
N TRP A 43 13.23 23.68 -13.57
CA TRP A 43 13.53 23.28 -14.95
C TRP A 43 14.97 23.61 -15.34
N THR A 44 15.47 24.76 -14.91
CA THR A 44 16.88 25.14 -15.08
C THR A 44 17.80 24.11 -14.41
N HIS A 45 17.51 23.74 -13.16
CA HIS A 45 18.23 22.66 -12.46
C HIS A 45 18.15 21.34 -13.26
N THR A 46 16.95 20.93 -13.67
CA THR A 46 16.74 19.68 -14.43
C THR A 46 17.59 19.62 -15.71
N LYS A 47 17.72 20.72 -16.45
CA LYS A 47 18.58 20.79 -17.64
C LYS A 47 20.05 20.62 -17.28
N MET A 48 20.52 21.29 -16.22
CA MET A 48 21.90 21.13 -15.74
C MET A 48 22.20 19.68 -15.35
N VAL A 49 21.27 18.98 -14.70
CA VAL A 49 21.42 17.55 -14.37
C VAL A 49 21.50 16.70 -15.64
N CYS A 50 20.64 16.96 -16.65
CA CYS A 50 20.70 16.26 -17.94
C CYS A 50 22.05 16.47 -18.64
N ASP A 51 22.62 17.67 -18.58
CA ASP A 51 23.94 17.99 -19.17
C ASP A 51 25.10 17.26 -18.46
N GLN A 52 24.93 16.87 -17.19
CA GLN A 52 25.94 16.12 -16.44
C GLN A 52 25.94 14.63 -16.76
N LEU A 53 24.84 14.07 -17.27
CA LEU A 53 24.75 12.63 -17.53
C LEU A 53 25.83 12.12 -18.51
N PRO A 54 26.08 12.75 -19.68
CA PRO A 54 27.13 12.33 -20.60
C PRO A 54 28.56 12.56 -20.06
N GLN A 55 28.70 13.29 -18.95
CA GLN A 55 29.98 13.58 -18.31
C GLN A 55 30.34 12.56 -17.20
N LEU A 56 29.46 11.59 -16.94
CA LEU A 56 29.74 10.49 -16.02
C LEU A 56 30.74 9.52 -16.65
N ASP A 57 31.73 9.06 -15.88
CA ASP A 57 32.77 8.14 -16.37
C ASP A 57 32.17 6.83 -16.89
N GLU A 58 31.08 6.36 -16.29
CA GLU A 58 30.39 5.15 -16.69
C GLU A 58 29.44 5.31 -17.89
N TRP A 59 29.19 6.53 -18.38
CA TRP A 59 28.16 6.81 -19.40
C TRP A 59 28.34 5.99 -20.69
N ASP A 60 29.57 5.93 -21.19
CA ASP A 60 29.91 5.20 -22.42
C ASP A 60 29.83 3.68 -22.27
N THR A 61 29.70 3.17 -21.04
CA THR A 61 29.52 1.74 -20.75
C THR A 61 28.06 1.31 -20.77
N LEU A 62 27.13 2.26 -20.75
CA LEU A 62 25.68 2.02 -20.74
C LEU A 62 25.18 1.80 -22.17
N ASP A 63 24.21 0.90 -22.33
CA ASP A 63 23.51 0.79 -23.60
C ASP A 63 22.51 1.94 -23.80
N SER A 64 21.97 2.08 -25.01
CA SER A 64 21.04 3.16 -25.35
C SER A 64 19.76 3.16 -24.51
N THR A 65 19.31 2.01 -24.02
CA THR A 65 18.12 1.91 -23.17
C THR A 65 18.43 2.39 -21.76
N ASP A 66 19.58 2.02 -21.22
CA ASP A 66 20.04 2.44 -19.89
C ASP A 66 20.39 3.94 -19.84
N GLN A 67 21.04 4.46 -20.89
CA GLN A 67 21.23 5.90 -21.07
C GLN A 67 19.89 6.64 -21.09
N LEU A 68 18.92 6.11 -21.81
CA LEU A 68 17.58 6.70 -21.86
C LEU A 68 16.86 6.65 -20.51
N VAL A 69 17.01 5.57 -19.75
CA VAL A 69 16.46 5.46 -18.38
C VAL A 69 17.01 6.57 -17.49
N LEU A 70 18.34 6.79 -17.48
CA LEU A 70 18.95 7.88 -16.71
C LEU A 70 18.48 9.26 -17.17
N LEU A 71 18.39 9.48 -18.49
CA LEU A 71 17.91 10.74 -19.04
C LEU A 71 16.46 11.01 -18.60
N LEU A 72 15.57 10.02 -18.70
CA LEU A 72 14.19 10.16 -18.26
C LEU A 72 14.11 10.35 -16.75
N THR A 73 14.94 9.66 -15.96
CA THR A 73 15.03 9.92 -14.51
C THR A 73 15.43 11.36 -14.24
N ALA A 74 16.47 11.88 -14.91
CA ALA A 74 16.88 13.28 -14.74
C ALA A 74 15.79 14.26 -15.13
N LEU A 75 15.12 14.04 -16.25
CA LEU A 75 14.02 14.85 -16.73
C LEU A 75 12.86 14.98 -15.73
N PHE A 76 12.66 13.93 -14.91
CA PHE A 76 11.47 13.78 -14.09
C PHE A 76 11.69 13.77 -12.58
N HIS A 77 12.93 13.68 -12.08
CA HIS A 77 13.22 13.48 -10.65
C HIS A 77 12.46 14.47 -9.75
N ASP A 78 12.36 15.72 -10.22
CA ASP A 78 11.71 16.83 -9.52
C ASP A 78 10.43 17.36 -10.18
N ALA A 79 9.87 16.64 -11.15
CA ALA A 79 8.68 17.08 -11.90
C ALA A 79 7.43 17.36 -11.04
N ALA A 80 7.40 16.85 -9.80
CA ALA A 80 6.33 17.09 -8.85
C ALA A 80 6.66 18.10 -7.73
N LYS A 81 7.84 18.74 -7.75
CA LYS A 81 8.10 19.91 -6.89
C LYS A 81 7.01 20.98 -7.03
N PRO A 82 6.56 21.37 -8.24
CA PRO A 82 5.47 22.34 -8.38
C PRO A 82 4.16 21.96 -7.66
N LEU A 83 3.91 20.67 -7.41
CA LEU A 83 2.70 20.14 -6.75
C LEU A 83 2.81 20.09 -5.22
N THR A 84 3.98 20.42 -4.67
CA THR A 84 4.31 20.19 -3.26
C THR A 84 5.13 21.32 -2.63
N THR A 85 5.72 22.19 -3.44
CA THR A 85 6.54 23.30 -2.96
C THR A 85 5.72 24.24 -2.10
N VAL A 86 6.21 24.49 -0.89
CA VAL A 86 5.66 25.42 0.08
C VAL A 86 6.79 26.27 0.67
N LEU A 87 6.48 27.51 1.02
CA LEU A 87 7.37 28.35 1.80
C LEU A 87 7.23 27.96 3.28
N ASP A 88 8.35 27.67 3.92
CA ASP A 88 8.37 27.44 5.36
C ASP A 88 8.22 28.80 6.08
N PRO A 89 7.15 28.99 6.87
CA PRO A 89 6.87 30.29 7.49
C PRO A 89 7.81 30.62 8.66
N GLU A 90 8.48 29.63 9.24
CA GLU A 90 9.39 29.82 10.39
C GLU A 90 10.80 30.14 9.95
N THR A 91 11.27 29.46 8.90
CA THR A 91 12.65 29.58 8.41
C THR A 91 12.78 30.46 7.18
N GLY A 92 11.68 30.70 6.45
CA GLY A 92 11.67 31.38 5.16
C GLY A 92 12.23 30.54 4.01
N HIS A 93 12.60 29.28 4.26
CA HIS A 93 13.14 28.38 3.25
C HIS A 93 12.06 27.75 2.38
N VAL A 94 12.41 27.45 1.12
CA VAL A 94 11.50 26.76 0.19
C VAL A 94 11.70 25.25 0.33
N ARG A 95 10.61 24.52 0.58
CA ARG A 95 10.63 23.05 0.70
C ARG A 95 9.59 22.38 -0.19
N SER A 96 9.88 21.18 -0.67
CA SER A 96 8.97 20.38 -1.51
C SER A 96 8.69 19.01 -0.89
N PRO A 97 7.92 18.93 0.21
CA PRO A 97 7.66 17.67 0.92
C PRO A 97 6.95 16.66 0.02
N ASN A 98 7.37 15.39 0.08
CA ASN A 98 6.76 14.27 -0.67
C ASN A 98 6.77 14.42 -2.21
N HIS A 99 7.56 15.33 -2.78
CA HIS A 99 7.64 15.51 -4.24
C HIS A 99 8.03 14.22 -4.95
N ALA A 100 8.99 13.43 -4.42
CA ALA A 100 9.42 12.18 -5.05
C ALA A 100 8.28 11.14 -5.17
N VAL A 101 7.39 11.07 -4.16
CA VAL A 101 6.23 10.16 -4.17
C VAL A 101 5.18 10.63 -5.19
N LYS A 102 4.86 11.93 -5.21
CA LYS A 102 3.95 12.48 -6.23
C LYS A 102 4.56 12.38 -7.64
N GLY A 103 5.87 12.54 -7.74
CA GLY A 103 6.66 12.46 -8.97
C GLY A 103 6.55 11.08 -9.60
N GLU A 104 6.73 10.02 -8.81
CA GLU A 104 6.54 8.64 -9.27
C GLU A 104 5.16 8.43 -9.95
N HIS A 105 4.09 8.95 -9.36
CA HIS A 105 2.74 8.83 -9.92
C HIS A 105 2.55 9.64 -11.21
N LEU A 106 3.04 10.88 -11.22
CA LEU A 106 3.02 11.75 -12.40
C LEU A 106 3.76 11.09 -13.56
N VAL A 107 4.98 10.62 -13.31
CA VAL A 107 5.85 9.99 -14.32
C VAL A 107 5.23 8.72 -14.86
N ARG A 108 4.61 7.91 -14.01
CA ARG A 108 3.90 6.71 -14.45
C ARG A 108 2.78 7.03 -15.43
N GLY A 109 2.05 8.13 -15.20
CA GLY A 109 1.04 8.63 -16.13
C GLY A 109 1.65 9.04 -17.47
N VAL A 110 2.64 9.94 -17.44
CA VAL A 110 3.31 10.46 -18.65
C VAL A 110 3.90 9.33 -19.49
N LEU A 111 4.67 8.43 -18.87
CA LEU A 111 5.31 7.31 -19.58
C LEU A 111 4.29 6.31 -20.13
N ARG A 112 3.18 6.06 -19.42
CA ARG A 112 2.09 5.22 -19.94
C ARG A 112 1.44 5.86 -21.17
N ASP A 113 1.20 7.17 -21.13
CA ASP A 113 0.47 7.88 -22.20
C ASP A 113 1.30 7.99 -23.49
N ILE A 114 2.64 7.90 -23.39
CA ILE A 114 3.53 7.76 -24.56
C ILE A 114 3.78 6.30 -24.95
N GLU A 115 3.08 5.33 -24.37
CA GLU A 115 3.20 3.89 -24.67
C GLU A 115 4.57 3.29 -24.28
N CYS A 116 5.21 3.80 -23.23
CA CYS A 116 6.43 3.20 -22.68
C CYS A 116 6.17 1.77 -22.17
N PRO A 117 7.04 0.79 -22.51
CA PRO A 117 6.99 -0.56 -21.96
C PRO A 117 6.95 -0.58 -20.43
N LEU A 118 6.19 -1.52 -19.88
CA LEU A 118 5.94 -1.62 -18.44
C LEU A 118 7.23 -1.70 -17.63
N ASP A 119 8.18 -2.53 -18.06
CA ASP A 119 9.46 -2.73 -17.39
C ASP A 119 10.28 -1.44 -17.35
N VAL A 120 10.46 -0.77 -18.48
CA VAL A 120 11.21 0.50 -18.56
C VAL A 120 10.51 1.60 -17.76
N ARG A 121 9.18 1.68 -17.85
CA ARG A 121 8.39 2.64 -17.09
C ARG A 121 8.59 2.49 -15.59
N GLU A 122 8.45 1.27 -15.07
CA GLU A 122 8.58 1.05 -13.63
C GLU A 122 10.04 1.21 -13.14
N ARG A 123 11.05 0.94 -14.00
CA ARG A 123 12.46 1.29 -13.71
C ARG A 123 12.61 2.80 -13.46
N VAL A 124 12.15 3.63 -14.40
CA VAL A 124 12.23 5.10 -14.27
C VAL A 124 11.42 5.60 -13.06
N CYS A 125 10.20 5.10 -12.86
CA CYS A 125 9.39 5.46 -11.69
C CYS A 125 10.10 5.14 -10.37
N GLY A 126 10.72 3.96 -10.26
CA GLY A 126 11.49 3.57 -9.07
C GLY A 126 12.66 4.53 -8.81
N LEU A 127 13.43 4.87 -9.84
CA LEU A 127 14.54 5.82 -9.73
C LEU A 127 14.06 7.21 -9.30
N VAL A 128 13.00 7.74 -9.92
CA VAL A 128 12.39 9.02 -9.53
C VAL A 128 11.89 9.00 -8.09
N ARG A 129 11.27 7.90 -7.64
CA ARG A 129 10.76 7.80 -6.26
C ARG A 129 11.88 7.89 -5.22
N TYR A 130 13.04 7.33 -5.51
CA TYR A 130 14.14 7.16 -4.55
C TYR A 130 15.33 8.07 -4.81
N HIS A 131 15.25 8.97 -5.79
CA HIS A 131 16.36 9.73 -6.34
C HIS A 131 17.24 10.42 -5.29
N GLY A 132 16.62 11.05 -4.27
CA GLY A 132 17.36 11.74 -3.21
C GLY A 132 17.92 10.85 -2.10
N ARG A 133 17.60 9.54 -2.08
CA ARG A 133 18.02 8.61 -1.00
C ARG A 133 19.53 8.57 -0.79
N PRO A 134 20.38 8.52 -1.85
CA PRO A 134 21.82 8.41 -1.67
C PRO A 134 22.47 9.54 -0.87
N ALA A 135 21.99 10.78 -1.05
CA ALA A 135 22.57 11.94 -0.37
C ALA A 135 22.44 11.89 1.16
N PHE A 136 21.40 11.21 1.67
CA PHE A 136 21.05 11.13 3.09
C PHE A 136 21.46 9.80 3.75
N LEU A 137 22.37 9.03 3.14
CA LEU A 137 22.74 7.72 3.66
C LEU A 137 23.30 7.75 5.07
N LEU A 138 24.20 8.70 5.35
CA LEU A 138 24.89 8.80 6.64
C LEU A 138 23.95 9.24 7.79
N GLU A 139 22.77 9.74 7.46
CA GLU A 139 21.73 10.08 8.43
C GLU A 139 20.88 8.86 8.82
N ARG A 140 21.05 7.73 8.13
CA ARG A 140 20.31 6.49 8.43
C ARG A 140 20.95 5.76 9.59
N THR A 141 20.11 5.23 10.48
CA THR A 141 20.52 4.37 11.60
C THR A 141 21.19 3.08 11.13
N SER A 142 20.85 2.58 9.95
CA SER A 142 21.47 1.41 9.32
C SER A 142 21.68 1.67 7.81
N PRO A 143 22.84 2.22 7.42
CA PRO A 143 23.19 2.48 6.03
C PRO A 143 23.14 1.22 5.15
N GLU A 144 23.71 0.13 5.63
CA GLU A 144 23.69 -1.19 4.97
C GLU A 144 22.26 -1.63 4.64
N ARG A 145 21.34 -1.56 5.60
CA ARG A 145 19.94 -1.95 5.39
C ARG A 145 19.25 -1.09 4.34
N GLU A 146 19.57 0.20 4.29
CA GLU A 146 18.99 1.11 3.29
C GLU A 146 19.47 0.77 1.88
N VAL A 147 20.78 0.56 1.69
CA VAL A 147 21.36 0.15 0.41
C VAL A 147 20.78 -1.18 -0.05
N ILE A 148 20.81 -2.21 0.81
CA ILE A 148 20.26 -3.54 0.51
C ILE A 148 18.79 -3.44 0.10
N LYS A 149 18.00 -2.64 0.82
CA LYS A 149 16.60 -2.40 0.51
C LYS A 149 16.43 -1.74 -0.86
N MET A 150 17.24 -0.74 -1.21
CA MET A 150 17.15 -0.07 -2.51
C MET A 150 17.43 -1.03 -3.66
N THR A 151 18.36 -1.97 -3.51
CA THR A 151 18.64 -2.96 -4.56
C THR A 151 17.45 -3.85 -4.94
N TRP A 152 16.45 -3.97 -4.06
CA TRP A 152 15.21 -4.73 -4.30
C TRP A 152 14.03 -3.86 -4.75
N LEU A 153 14.12 -2.54 -4.58
CA LEU A 153 13.09 -1.59 -4.96
C LEU A 153 13.42 -0.84 -6.27
N THR A 154 14.70 -0.74 -6.60
CA THR A 154 15.24 -0.06 -7.78
C THR A 154 16.63 -0.64 -8.14
N GLU A 155 17.38 0.05 -8.98
CA GLU A 155 18.73 -0.32 -9.41
C GLU A 155 19.77 0.59 -8.75
N ASP A 156 20.58 0.00 -7.87
CA ASP A 156 21.49 0.74 -6.99
C ASP A 156 22.53 1.56 -7.77
N ARG A 157 23.20 0.94 -8.75
CA ARG A 157 24.11 1.62 -9.67
C ARG A 157 23.47 2.82 -10.37
N PHE A 158 22.23 2.69 -10.85
CA PHE A 158 21.55 3.78 -11.57
C PHE A 158 21.15 4.91 -10.63
N LEU A 159 20.72 4.56 -9.41
CA LEU A 159 20.41 5.54 -8.38
C LEU A 159 21.65 6.35 -8.00
N TYR A 160 22.81 5.69 -7.87
CA TYR A 160 24.10 6.35 -7.65
C TYR A 160 24.52 7.25 -8.82
N LEU A 161 24.48 6.75 -10.06
CA LEU A 161 24.87 7.52 -11.24
C LEU A 161 23.98 8.75 -11.41
N PHE A 162 22.67 8.59 -11.24
CA PHE A 162 21.74 9.71 -11.24
C PHE A 162 22.08 10.73 -10.14
N ALA A 163 22.22 10.29 -8.88
CA ALA A 163 22.50 11.20 -7.77
C ALA A 163 23.83 11.95 -7.94
N LEU A 164 24.81 11.32 -8.59
CA LEU A 164 26.08 11.96 -8.94
C LEU A 164 25.89 13.07 -9.98
N ALA A 165 25.11 12.83 -11.03
CA ALA A 165 24.75 13.86 -12.00
C ALA A 165 23.92 14.98 -11.36
N GLU A 166 22.96 14.64 -10.49
CA GLU A 166 22.13 15.60 -9.75
C GLU A 166 22.98 16.52 -8.87
N THR A 167 23.97 15.95 -8.18
CA THR A 167 24.89 16.70 -7.32
C THR A 167 25.80 17.61 -8.14
N ARG A 168 26.31 17.13 -9.29
CA ARG A 168 27.18 17.93 -10.17
C ARG A 168 26.40 19.01 -10.95
N GLY A 169 25.09 18.83 -11.12
CA GLY A 169 24.20 19.74 -11.85
C GLY A 169 23.66 20.88 -10.99
N ARG A 170 24.43 21.39 -10.03
CA ARG A 170 24.02 22.48 -9.11
C ARG A 170 25.06 23.58 -9.09
N ASP A 171 24.61 24.83 -9.00
CA ASP A 171 25.47 25.97 -8.71
C ASP A 171 25.41 26.26 -7.20
N THR A 172 26.36 25.72 -6.42
CA THR A 172 26.47 26.03 -4.98
C THR A 172 27.92 26.28 -4.56
N GLU A 173 28.12 27.12 -3.53
CA GLU A 173 29.45 27.47 -3.03
C GLU A 173 30.18 26.30 -2.32
N SER A 174 29.49 25.17 -2.06
CA SER A 174 30.05 24.02 -1.34
C SER A 174 29.58 22.69 -1.93
N MET A 175 30.27 22.23 -2.98
CA MET A 175 30.01 20.96 -3.67
C MET A 175 30.64 19.72 -3.00
N SER A 176 31.52 19.85 -2.00
CA SER A 176 32.32 18.70 -1.51
C SER A 176 31.53 17.71 -0.66
N ARG A 177 30.71 18.20 0.29
CA ARG A 177 29.99 17.33 1.25
C ARG A 177 28.95 16.40 0.61
N PRO A 178 28.10 16.84 -0.33
CA PRO A 178 27.08 15.95 -0.91
C PRO A 178 27.69 14.81 -1.72
N GLN A 179 28.74 15.07 -2.50
CA GLN A 179 29.39 14.04 -3.32
C GLN A 179 30.16 13.01 -2.49
N GLU A 180 30.75 13.41 -1.35
CA GLU A 180 31.37 12.49 -0.39
C GLU A 180 30.34 11.50 0.20
N ASN A 181 29.13 11.97 0.53
CA ASN A 181 28.04 11.08 0.99
C ASN A 181 27.65 10.06 -0.09
N LEU A 182 27.62 10.47 -1.36
CA LEU A 182 27.36 9.54 -2.47
C LEU A 182 28.46 8.49 -2.60
N HIS A 183 29.72 8.86 -2.37
CA HIS A 183 30.79 7.88 -2.38
C HIS A 183 30.63 6.85 -1.26
N CYS A 184 30.14 7.27 -0.08
CA CYS A 184 29.78 6.34 0.99
C CYS A 184 28.69 5.35 0.56
N TRP A 185 27.72 5.77 -0.26
CA TRP A 185 26.73 4.86 -0.85
C TRP A 185 27.40 3.75 -1.64
N LYS A 186 28.24 4.12 -2.62
CA LYS A 186 28.96 3.14 -3.45
C LYS A 186 29.82 2.19 -2.61
N LEU A 187 30.55 2.71 -1.62
CA LEU A 187 31.37 1.89 -0.71
C LEU A 187 30.53 0.85 0.05
N VAL A 188 29.41 1.27 0.67
CA VAL A 188 28.52 0.35 1.40
C VAL A 188 27.90 -0.67 0.45
N SER A 189 27.52 -0.27 -0.77
CA SER A 189 27.00 -1.18 -1.79
C SER A 189 28.03 -2.22 -2.24
N ASP A 190 29.29 -1.81 -2.44
CA ASP A 190 30.39 -2.69 -2.84
C ASP A 190 30.79 -3.65 -1.73
N GLU A 191 30.86 -3.19 -0.47
CA GLU A 191 31.10 -4.03 0.71
C GLU A 191 30.04 -5.13 0.85
N ASN A 192 28.79 -4.81 0.47
CA ASN A 192 27.66 -5.75 0.46
C ASN A 192 27.47 -6.49 -0.86
N GLN A 193 28.38 -6.33 -1.83
CA GLN A 193 28.35 -7.00 -3.14
C GLN A 193 27.03 -6.76 -3.91
N CYS A 194 26.47 -5.55 -3.80
CA CYS A 194 25.14 -5.24 -4.32
C CYS A 194 25.06 -3.92 -5.11
N PHE A 195 26.20 -3.35 -5.50
CA PHE A 195 26.22 -2.14 -6.33
C PHE A 195 25.68 -2.40 -7.75
N ALA A 196 26.18 -3.45 -8.41
CA ALA A 196 25.79 -3.80 -9.80
C ALA A 196 24.59 -4.75 -9.89
N SER A 197 24.11 -5.28 -8.76
CA SER A 197 23.05 -6.30 -8.72
C SER A 197 22.29 -6.28 -7.41
N ARG A 198 21.12 -6.93 -7.38
CA ARG A 198 20.38 -7.12 -6.12
C ARG A 198 21.24 -7.83 -5.07
N TYR A 199 21.07 -7.45 -3.80
CA TYR A 199 21.75 -8.14 -2.71
C TYR A 199 21.45 -9.65 -2.73
N PRO A 200 22.47 -10.52 -2.74
CA PRO A 200 22.32 -11.96 -2.93
C PRO A 200 21.97 -12.68 -1.62
N PHE A 201 20.72 -12.55 -1.16
CA PHE A 201 20.24 -13.34 -0.03
C PHE A 201 20.40 -14.85 -0.30
N ALA A 202 20.80 -15.59 0.73
CA ALA A 202 21.00 -17.05 0.62
C ALA A 202 19.74 -17.80 0.13
N THR A 203 18.55 -17.36 0.57
CA THR A 203 17.26 -17.83 0.07
C THR A 203 16.21 -16.71 0.08
N ASP A 204 15.12 -16.89 -0.65
CA ASP A 204 13.96 -15.97 -0.59
C ASP A 204 13.33 -15.90 0.81
N HIS A 205 13.39 -16.98 1.58
CA HIS A 205 12.91 -16.99 2.97
C HIS A 205 13.80 -16.12 3.86
N ALA A 206 15.13 -16.15 3.66
CA ALA A 206 16.06 -15.26 4.34
C ALA A 206 15.77 -13.78 4.00
N ARG A 207 15.58 -13.47 2.71
CA ARG A 207 15.22 -12.13 2.24
C ARG A 207 13.94 -11.59 2.88
N ILE A 208 12.85 -12.36 2.83
CA ILE A 208 11.57 -11.95 3.41
C ILE A 208 11.69 -11.79 4.93
N THR A 209 12.43 -12.67 5.60
CA THR A 209 12.66 -12.60 7.04
C THR A 209 13.44 -11.35 7.42
N TYR A 210 14.51 -11.04 6.69
CA TYR A 210 15.34 -9.85 6.88
C TYR A 210 14.50 -8.57 6.88
N PHE A 211 13.63 -8.37 5.88
CA PHE A 211 12.81 -7.15 5.81
C PHE A 211 11.67 -7.10 6.84
N ARG A 212 11.38 -8.20 7.54
CA ARG A 212 10.31 -8.28 8.55
C ARG A 212 10.82 -8.19 9.99
N GLN A 213 12.12 -8.33 10.22
CA GLN A 213 12.71 -8.22 11.55
C GLN A 213 12.95 -6.75 11.90
N ASP A 214 12.72 -6.42 13.17
CA ASP A 214 13.03 -5.10 13.72
C ASP A 214 14.56 -4.91 13.74
N GLU A 215 15.26 -5.92 14.25
CA GLU A 215 16.73 -6.06 14.26
C GLU A 215 17.14 -7.22 13.34
N PRO A 216 17.35 -6.97 12.04
CA PRO A 216 17.63 -8.02 11.09
C PRO A 216 19.10 -8.47 11.11
N ASN A 217 19.34 -9.74 10.80
CA ASN A 217 20.69 -10.30 10.65
C ASN A 217 20.86 -10.87 9.23
N LEU A 218 21.80 -10.32 8.45
CA LEU A 218 22.06 -10.76 7.07
C LEU A 218 22.58 -12.19 6.95
N HIS A 219 23.28 -12.68 7.97
CA HIS A 219 23.84 -14.03 8.00
C HIS A 219 22.86 -15.06 8.53
N TYR A 220 21.69 -14.63 9.01
CA TYR A 220 20.66 -15.57 9.45
C TYR A 220 19.96 -16.18 8.25
N VAL A 221 20.23 -17.47 8.01
CA VAL A 221 19.52 -18.27 7.02
C VAL A 221 18.48 -19.13 7.76
N PRO A 222 17.18 -18.85 7.62
CA PRO A 222 16.14 -19.66 8.24
C PRO A 222 16.16 -21.08 7.67
N HIS A 223 15.98 -22.09 8.54
CA HIS A 223 15.85 -23.47 8.11
C HIS A 223 14.59 -23.68 7.24
N GLU A 224 14.75 -24.35 6.10
CA GLU A 224 13.68 -24.62 5.14
C GLU A 224 13.30 -26.11 5.15
N ASP A 225 12.15 -26.43 5.78
CA ASP A 225 11.53 -27.77 5.76
C ASP A 225 10.05 -27.64 5.43
N PHE A 226 9.80 -27.53 4.13
CA PHE A 226 8.57 -27.04 3.56
C PHE A 226 7.71 -28.20 3.04
N LYS A 227 6.56 -28.46 3.67
CA LYS A 227 5.70 -29.62 3.33
C LYS A 227 4.82 -29.41 2.10
N CYS A 228 4.52 -28.16 1.74
CA CYS A 228 3.67 -27.81 0.60
C CYS A 228 3.90 -26.37 0.15
N THR A 229 3.46 -26.06 -1.06
CA THR A 229 3.56 -24.72 -1.65
C THR A 229 2.18 -24.06 -1.73
N VAL A 230 2.10 -22.79 -1.32
CA VAL A 230 0.90 -21.97 -1.48
C VAL A 230 1.14 -20.95 -2.58
N THR A 231 0.37 -21.02 -3.66
CA THR A 231 0.41 -20.02 -4.74
C THR A 231 -0.62 -18.93 -4.43
N MET A 232 -0.16 -17.76 -3.99
CA MET A 232 -1.03 -16.63 -3.70
C MET A 232 -1.20 -15.76 -4.95
N MET A 233 -2.43 -15.65 -5.44
CA MET A 233 -2.76 -14.72 -6.52
C MET A 233 -3.12 -13.36 -5.94
N CYS A 234 -2.53 -12.30 -6.49
CA CYS A 234 -2.82 -10.91 -6.13
C CYS A 234 -3.05 -10.11 -7.42
N GLY A 235 -4.06 -9.25 -7.41
CA GLY A 235 -4.40 -8.44 -8.57
C GLY A 235 -5.81 -7.86 -8.47
N LEU A 236 -6.07 -6.78 -9.20
CA LEU A 236 -7.39 -6.14 -9.26
C LEU A 236 -8.48 -7.13 -9.71
N PRO A 237 -9.75 -6.92 -9.35
CA PRO A 237 -10.86 -7.61 -9.98
C PRO A 237 -10.77 -7.51 -11.52
N GLY A 238 -11.07 -8.58 -12.25
CA GLY A 238 -10.99 -8.60 -13.71
C GLY A 238 -9.57 -8.72 -14.31
N SER A 239 -8.50 -8.75 -13.50
CA SER A 239 -7.11 -8.91 -13.99
C SER A 239 -6.76 -10.28 -14.59
N GLY A 240 -7.70 -11.21 -14.70
CA GLY A 240 -7.48 -12.53 -15.28
C GLY A 240 -6.85 -13.57 -14.33
N LYS A 241 -6.87 -13.36 -13.01
CA LYS A 241 -6.33 -14.31 -12.01
C LYS A 241 -6.88 -15.74 -12.17
N ASP A 242 -8.20 -15.87 -12.33
CA ASP A 242 -8.83 -17.18 -12.50
C ASP A 242 -8.44 -17.83 -13.82
N THR A 243 -8.40 -17.05 -14.92
CA THR A 243 -7.93 -17.52 -16.23
C THR A 243 -6.49 -18.02 -16.15
N TRP A 244 -5.61 -17.27 -15.48
CA TRP A 244 -4.22 -17.66 -15.33
C TRP A 244 -4.08 -18.96 -14.52
N LEU A 245 -4.79 -19.09 -13.40
CA LEU A 245 -4.81 -20.32 -12.60
C LEU A 245 -5.33 -21.51 -13.41
N ALA A 246 -6.41 -21.33 -14.16
CA ALA A 246 -6.99 -22.38 -14.98
C ALA A 246 -6.06 -22.82 -16.12
N GLN A 247 -5.22 -21.93 -16.64
CA GLN A 247 -4.27 -22.25 -17.71
C GLN A 247 -2.97 -22.87 -17.19
N HIS A 248 -2.40 -22.32 -16.11
CA HIS A 248 -1.04 -22.65 -15.67
C HIS A 248 -0.97 -23.54 -14.45
N ARG A 249 -2.05 -23.60 -13.65
CA ARG A 249 -2.09 -24.29 -12.34
C ARG A 249 -3.42 -25.01 -12.10
N CYS A 250 -4.01 -25.57 -13.16
CA CYS A 250 -5.32 -26.24 -13.12
C CYS A 250 -5.39 -27.45 -12.16
N TYR A 251 -4.24 -28.03 -11.82
CA TYR A 251 -4.13 -29.16 -10.90
C TYR A 251 -4.18 -28.75 -9.42
N LEU A 252 -4.03 -27.46 -9.11
CA LEU A 252 -4.07 -26.97 -7.73
C LEU A 252 -5.53 -26.77 -7.26
N PRO A 253 -5.90 -27.23 -6.06
CA PRO A 253 -7.10 -26.77 -5.40
C PRO A 253 -7.05 -25.24 -5.23
N VAL A 254 -8.16 -24.55 -5.52
CA VAL A 254 -8.25 -23.09 -5.42
C VAL A 254 -9.14 -22.69 -4.25
N VAL A 255 -8.56 -21.95 -3.30
CA VAL A 255 -9.30 -21.23 -2.27
C VAL A 255 -9.58 -19.83 -2.79
N SER A 256 -10.82 -19.57 -3.23
CA SER A 256 -11.26 -18.27 -3.75
C SER A 256 -12.28 -17.64 -2.82
N LEU A 257 -12.07 -16.37 -2.46
CA LEU A 257 -13.04 -15.60 -1.67
C LEU A 257 -14.35 -15.39 -2.46
N ASP A 258 -14.27 -15.20 -3.78
CA ASP A 258 -15.45 -14.98 -4.63
C ASP A 258 -16.32 -16.24 -4.76
N ALA A 259 -15.68 -17.40 -4.85
CA ALA A 259 -16.39 -18.68 -4.81
C ALA A 259 -17.10 -18.88 -3.47
N MET A 260 -16.46 -18.49 -2.36
CA MET A 260 -17.04 -18.60 -1.02
C MET A 260 -18.17 -17.59 -0.77
N ARG A 261 -18.06 -16.36 -1.31
CA ARG A 261 -19.18 -15.39 -1.32
C ARG A 261 -20.39 -15.98 -2.01
N SER A 262 -20.19 -16.60 -3.16
CA SER A 262 -21.25 -17.25 -3.94
C SER A 262 -21.88 -18.43 -3.18
N GLU A 263 -21.05 -19.26 -2.53
CA GLU A 263 -21.48 -20.39 -1.71
C GLU A 263 -22.30 -19.95 -0.49
N LEU A 264 -21.82 -18.91 0.20
CA LEU A 264 -22.46 -18.37 1.41
C LEU A 264 -23.58 -17.39 1.11
N LYS A 265 -23.78 -17.01 -0.16
CA LYS A 265 -24.72 -15.98 -0.63
C LYS A 265 -24.52 -14.65 0.12
N VAL A 266 -23.26 -14.24 0.26
CA VAL A 266 -22.84 -12.98 0.88
C VAL A 266 -22.43 -12.01 -0.21
N ASP A 267 -23.00 -10.81 -0.23
CA ASP A 267 -22.59 -9.78 -1.19
C ASP A 267 -21.17 -9.29 -0.88
N PRO A 268 -20.34 -8.90 -1.88
CA PRO A 268 -19.06 -8.26 -1.64
C PRO A 268 -19.08 -7.05 -0.68
N THR A 269 -20.20 -6.33 -0.57
CA THR A 269 -20.35 -5.17 0.33
C THR A 269 -20.82 -5.52 1.74
N ASP A 270 -21.30 -6.76 1.96
CA ASP A 270 -21.80 -7.23 3.26
C ASP A 270 -20.67 -7.60 4.24
N ASP A 271 -21.00 -7.99 5.47
CA ASP A 271 -20.03 -8.50 6.46
C ASP A 271 -19.25 -9.73 5.92
N GLN A 272 -17.98 -9.49 5.60
CA GLN A 272 -17.06 -10.48 5.03
C GLN A 272 -16.49 -11.46 6.09
N GLY A 273 -16.83 -11.29 7.37
CA GLY A 273 -16.25 -12.09 8.46
C GLY A 273 -16.42 -13.60 8.29
N ARG A 274 -17.62 -14.03 7.87
CA ARG A 274 -17.92 -15.45 7.62
C ARG A 274 -17.16 -16.02 6.42
N VAL A 275 -17.01 -15.22 5.36
CA VAL A 275 -16.25 -15.59 4.15
C VAL A 275 -14.77 -15.77 4.50
N ILE A 276 -14.18 -14.83 5.25
CA ILE A 276 -12.78 -14.89 5.68
C ILE A 276 -12.54 -16.08 6.60
N GLN A 277 -13.46 -16.36 7.53
CA GLN A 277 -13.35 -17.51 8.43
C GLN A 277 -13.37 -18.84 7.65
N LEU A 278 -14.28 -18.99 6.69
CA LEU A 278 -14.35 -20.17 5.83
C LEU A 278 -13.08 -20.31 4.97
N ALA A 279 -12.60 -19.21 4.38
CA ALA A 279 -11.36 -19.18 3.61
C ALA A 279 -10.16 -19.63 4.43
N THR A 280 -10.06 -19.11 5.65
CA THR A 280 -9.02 -19.46 6.60
C THR A 280 -9.06 -20.95 6.93
N GLU A 281 -10.24 -21.53 7.16
CA GLU A 281 -10.35 -22.95 7.48
C GLU A 281 -10.01 -23.85 6.29
N ARG A 282 -10.45 -23.53 5.06
CA ARG A 282 -10.04 -24.29 3.86
C ARG A 282 -8.53 -24.25 3.64
N CYS A 283 -7.90 -23.09 3.86
CA CYS A 283 -6.44 -23.00 3.81
C CYS A 283 -5.78 -23.92 4.86
N ARG A 284 -6.33 -23.99 6.08
CA ARG A 284 -5.82 -24.85 7.15
C ARG A 284 -5.94 -26.32 6.83
N GLU A 285 -7.02 -26.75 6.21
CA GLU A 285 -7.22 -28.13 5.78
C GLU A 285 -6.12 -28.57 4.81
N HIS A 286 -5.83 -27.76 3.79
CA HIS A 286 -4.75 -28.03 2.85
C HIS A 286 -3.36 -28.05 3.53
N LEU A 287 -3.08 -27.07 4.39
CA LEU A 287 -1.81 -26.98 5.12
C LEU A 287 -1.60 -28.17 6.06
N ARG A 288 -2.62 -28.59 6.81
CA ARG A 288 -2.56 -29.78 7.69
C ARG A 288 -2.31 -31.06 6.89
N ALA A 289 -2.88 -31.15 5.69
CA ALA A 289 -2.69 -32.28 4.80
C ALA A 289 -1.35 -32.25 4.02
N GLY A 290 -0.55 -31.19 4.16
CA GLY A 290 0.67 -31.00 3.35
C GLY A 290 0.36 -30.92 1.85
N ARG A 291 -0.81 -30.41 1.47
CA ARG A 291 -1.24 -30.32 0.07
C ARG A 291 -1.03 -28.90 -0.45
N SER A 292 -0.30 -28.77 -1.56
CA SER A 292 -0.15 -27.50 -2.26
C SER A 292 -1.48 -27.02 -2.83
N PHE A 293 -1.74 -25.71 -2.78
CA PHE A 293 -2.99 -25.10 -3.24
C PHE A 293 -2.77 -23.64 -3.67
N ALA A 294 -3.73 -23.11 -4.43
CA ALA A 294 -3.75 -21.71 -4.81
C ALA A 294 -4.74 -20.92 -3.95
N LEU A 295 -4.36 -19.72 -3.53
CA LEU A 295 -5.23 -18.77 -2.84
C LEU A 295 -5.51 -17.59 -3.79
N ASN A 296 -6.74 -17.48 -4.26
CA ASN A 296 -7.17 -16.33 -5.06
C ASN A 296 -7.73 -15.23 -4.14
N ALA A 297 -6.86 -14.28 -3.78
CA ALA A 297 -7.21 -13.14 -2.94
C ALA A 297 -7.52 -11.91 -3.80
N THR A 298 -8.72 -11.36 -3.67
CA THR A 298 -9.18 -10.16 -4.41
C THR A 298 -8.87 -8.85 -3.68
N ASN A 299 -7.65 -8.63 -3.19
CA ASN A 299 -7.27 -7.29 -2.72
C ASN A 299 -5.77 -7.01 -2.73
N LEU A 300 -5.39 -5.82 -3.24
CA LEU A 300 -4.04 -5.26 -3.27
C LEU A 300 -3.70 -4.42 -2.02
N MET A 301 -4.69 -4.15 -1.15
CA MET A 301 -4.49 -3.37 0.08
C MET A 301 -3.55 -4.10 1.05
N ARG A 302 -2.54 -3.37 1.56
CA ARG A 302 -1.50 -3.85 2.50
C ARG A 302 -2.11 -4.55 3.74
N GLN A 303 -3.31 -4.14 4.17
CA GLN A 303 -4.06 -4.73 5.29
C GLN A 303 -4.60 -6.15 5.02
N ALA A 304 -5.01 -6.47 3.80
CA ALA A 304 -5.49 -7.80 3.45
C ALA A 304 -4.32 -8.80 3.33
N SER A 305 -3.18 -8.34 2.79
CA SER A 305 -1.93 -9.10 2.76
C SER A 305 -1.35 -9.32 4.16
N ILE A 306 -1.47 -8.36 5.08
CA ILE A 306 -1.14 -8.54 6.51
C ILE A 306 -2.08 -9.56 7.19
N THR A 307 -3.37 -9.60 6.82
CA THR A 307 -4.35 -10.54 7.39
C THR A 307 -4.08 -11.97 6.94
N LEU A 308 -3.77 -12.19 5.66
CA LEU A 308 -3.39 -13.48 5.11
C LEU A 308 -2.00 -13.94 5.59
N ASP A 309 -1.04 -13.02 5.67
CA ASP A 309 0.28 -13.31 6.26
C ASP A 309 0.17 -13.58 7.77
N ARG A 310 -0.77 -12.94 8.50
CA ARG A 310 -1.15 -13.30 9.88
C ARG A 310 -1.80 -14.68 9.96
N ILE A 311 -2.62 -15.07 8.99
CA ILE A 311 -3.23 -16.40 8.92
C ILE A 311 -2.14 -17.47 8.76
N VAL A 312 -1.22 -17.27 7.81
CA VAL A 312 -0.06 -18.16 7.62
C VAL A 312 0.85 -18.17 8.86
N ARG A 313 1.10 -17.02 9.49
CA ARG A 313 1.92 -16.89 10.72
C ARG A 313 1.28 -17.51 11.96
N ARG A 314 -0.04 -17.36 12.19
CA ARG A 314 -0.74 -17.99 13.34
C ARG A 314 -0.75 -19.51 13.24
N LEU A 315 -0.67 -20.05 12.03
CA LEU A 315 -0.59 -21.49 11.80
C LEU A 315 0.77 -22.10 12.14
N ARG A 316 1.85 -21.30 12.09
CA ARG A 316 3.19 -21.69 12.57
C ARG A 316 3.25 -21.95 14.09
N ARG A 317 2.37 -21.34 14.90
CA ARG A 317 2.46 -21.41 16.38
C ARG A 317 1.67 -22.56 17.02
N ARG A 318 0.79 -23.24 16.28
CA ARG A 318 -0.15 -24.26 16.85
C ARG A 318 0.06 -25.68 16.32
N VAL A 319 0.88 -25.85 15.30
CA VAL A 319 1.34 -27.16 14.82
C VAL A 319 2.85 -27.14 15.00
N GLY A 320 3.37 -27.94 15.92
CA GLY A 320 4.82 -28.06 16.09
C GLY A 320 5.48 -28.47 14.77
N THR A 321 6.70 -27.95 14.55
CA THR A 321 7.65 -28.26 13.46
C THR A 321 7.34 -27.77 12.03
N GLY A 322 8.28 -26.97 11.49
CA GLY A 322 8.60 -26.78 10.05
C GLY A 322 7.66 -25.91 9.20
N LEU A 323 8.13 -24.74 8.71
CA LEU A 323 7.47 -23.91 7.67
C LEU A 323 8.46 -22.90 7.07
N CYS A 324 8.34 -22.46 5.82
CA CYS A 324 7.25 -22.43 4.84
C CYS A 324 7.34 -21.14 3.99
N GLY A 325 8.09 -21.04 2.87
CA GLY A 325 8.13 -19.87 1.97
C GLY A 325 8.28 -20.23 0.48
N ALA A 326 7.46 -19.63 -0.38
CA ALA A 326 7.24 -20.01 -1.79
C ALA A 326 8.40 -19.68 -2.74
N THR A 327 8.67 -20.58 -3.69
CA THR A 327 9.61 -20.41 -4.81
C THR A 327 8.84 -20.22 -6.12
N ASP A 328 9.25 -19.23 -6.92
CA ASP A 328 9.02 -19.19 -8.37
C ASP A 328 10.14 -19.96 -9.06
N THR A 329 9.81 -21.03 -9.79
CA THR A 329 10.76 -21.68 -10.71
C THR A 329 10.37 -21.38 -12.14
N LYS A 330 11.33 -20.80 -12.88
CA LYS A 330 11.34 -20.70 -14.34
C LYS A 330 11.36 -22.10 -14.94
N ASP A 331 10.41 -22.39 -15.81
CA ASP A 331 10.42 -23.56 -16.68
C ASP A 331 11.52 -23.40 -17.75
N SER A 332 12.31 -24.46 -17.96
CA SER A 332 13.16 -24.64 -19.14
C SER A 332 12.74 -25.93 -19.84
N GLU A 333 12.62 -25.83 -21.16
CA GLU A 333 12.06 -26.81 -22.09
C GLU A 333 12.92 -28.08 -22.25
N ALA A 334 12.28 -29.25 -22.46
CA ALA A 334 12.69 -30.29 -23.43
C ALA A 334 11.70 -31.49 -23.47
N GLU A 335 10.85 -31.49 -24.51
CA GLU A 335 10.40 -32.57 -25.41
C GLU A 335 10.03 -34.03 -25.00
N PRO A 336 9.20 -34.74 -25.82
CA PRO A 336 8.18 -35.69 -25.35
C PRO A 336 8.46 -37.16 -25.73
N ARG A 337 7.83 -38.11 -25.01
CA ARG A 337 7.56 -39.48 -25.52
C ARG A 337 6.24 -40.09 -25.03
N SER A 338 5.34 -40.27 -26.00
CA SER A 338 4.47 -41.44 -26.30
C SER A 338 3.60 -42.10 -25.23
N GLY A 339 2.27 -42.15 -25.50
CA GLY A 339 1.57 -43.43 -25.58
C GLY A 339 0.24 -43.61 -24.84
N GLY A 340 -0.89 -43.30 -25.51
CA GLY A 340 -2.07 -44.20 -25.59
C GLY A 340 -3.07 -44.31 -24.41
N PRO A 341 -4.31 -44.81 -24.66
CA PRO A 341 -5.54 -44.09 -24.29
C PRO A 341 -6.57 -44.89 -23.44
N GLY A 342 -7.61 -44.21 -22.96
CA GLY A 342 -8.87 -44.82 -22.49
C GLY A 342 -9.73 -43.86 -21.65
N SER A 343 -10.61 -43.06 -22.25
CA SER A 343 -12.06 -43.28 -22.37
C SER A 343 -12.83 -43.50 -21.04
N ARG A 344 -13.75 -42.57 -20.71
CA ARG A 344 -15.20 -42.83 -20.58
C ARG A 344 -15.95 -41.59 -20.09
N GLU A 345 -16.75 -41.04 -20.98
CA GLU A 345 -17.96 -40.27 -20.67
C GLU A 345 -19.00 -41.18 -20.00
N CYS A 346 -19.81 -40.64 -19.10
CA CYS A 346 -21.17 -41.12 -18.92
C CYS A 346 -22.08 -39.97 -18.52
N ASP A 347 -23.16 -39.90 -19.27
CA ASP A 347 -24.14 -38.83 -19.36
C ASP A 347 -25.39 -39.18 -18.52
N SER A 348 -26.21 -38.14 -18.28
CA SER A 348 -27.67 -38.18 -18.11
C SER A 348 -28.37 -38.58 -16.78
N GLN A 349 -29.17 -37.61 -16.31
CA GLN A 349 -30.58 -37.68 -15.90
C GLN A 349 -31.00 -38.48 -14.64
N THR A 350 -31.76 -37.85 -13.72
CA THR A 350 -33.24 -37.84 -13.78
C THR A 350 -33.87 -37.02 -12.62
N ARG A 351 -34.95 -36.33 -12.97
CA ARG A 351 -35.85 -35.42 -12.24
C ARG A 351 -36.88 -36.20 -11.40
N ARG A 352 -37.32 -35.69 -10.24
CA ARG A 352 -38.73 -35.84 -9.79
C ARG A 352 -39.15 -34.79 -8.76
N GLN A 353 -40.25 -34.13 -9.09
CA GLN A 353 -41.05 -33.21 -8.27
C GLN A 353 -42.08 -33.99 -7.45
N SER A 354 -42.52 -33.43 -6.32
CA SER A 354 -43.94 -33.48 -5.92
C SER A 354 -44.29 -32.31 -4.99
N ARG A 355 -45.24 -31.48 -5.45
CA ARG A 355 -46.03 -30.47 -4.73
C ARG A 355 -47.31 -31.12 -4.17
N ALA A 356 -47.90 -30.49 -3.14
CA ALA A 356 -49.34 -30.19 -2.94
C ALA A 356 -49.60 -29.90 -1.43
N THR A 357 -49.90 -28.66 -1.00
CA THR A 357 -51.23 -27.98 -0.90
C THR A 357 -52.18 -28.68 0.09
N ASP A 358 -53.01 -28.08 0.93
CA ASP A 358 -53.45 -26.72 1.25
C ASP A 358 -54.35 -26.82 2.51
N VAL A 359 -54.83 -25.68 3.04
CA VAL A 359 -56.23 -25.43 3.52
C VAL A 359 -56.29 -24.48 4.74
N VAL A 360 -56.42 -23.20 4.40
CA VAL A 360 -57.38 -22.14 4.83
C VAL A 360 -58.34 -22.38 6.01
N GLY A 361 -58.45 -21.37 6.88
CA GLY A 361 -59.64 -21.08 7.70
C GLY A 361 -59.58 -19.69 8.37
N ARG A 362 -60.38 -18.75 7.86
CA ARG A 362 -60.53 -17.33 8.30
C ARG A 362 -61.52 -17.18 9.47
N THR A 363 -61.40 -16.09 10.24
CA THR A 363 -62.39 -15.01 10.54
C THR A 363 -61.83 -14.14 11.68
N SER A 364 -61.33 -12.93 11.43
CA SER A 364 -62.02 -11.62 11.53
C SER A 364 -62.57 -11.28 12.92
N ASP A 365 -61.93 -10.34 13.62
CA ASP A 365 -62.51 -9.00 13.80
C ASP A 365 -61.50 -7.97 14.33
N ASN A 366 -61.61 -6.78 13.74
CA ASN A 366 -60.85 -5.57 14.04
C ASN A 366 -61.27 -5.00 15.41
N VAL A 367 -60.34 -4.39 16.14
CA VAL A 367 -60.32 -2.94 16.44
C VAL A 367 -58.95 -2.60 17.07
N GLY A 368 -58.15 -1.83 16.33
CA GLY A 368 -57.43 -0.67 16.86
C GLY A 368 -56.17 -0.86 17.72
N GLN A 369 -55.02 -0.70 17.07
CA GLN A 369 -53.88 0.08 17.56
C GLN A 369 -52.99 -0.44 18.71
N ARG A 370 -51.75 -0.73 18.29
CA ARG A 370 -50.48 -0.27 18.86
C ARG A 370 -49.99 -0.89 20.17
N GLN A 371 -48.82 -1.49 19.99
CA GLN A 371 -47.63 -1.32 20.83
C GLN A 371 -47.60 -1.99 22.21
N TRP A 372 -46.58 -2.85 22.31
CA TRP A 372 -45.57 -2.83 23.36
C TRP A 372 -45.90 -3.46 24.72
N LEU A 373 -44.81 -3.94 25.32
CA LEU A 373 -44.61 -4.40 26.69
C LEU A 373 -45.01 -5.85 27.02
N ASP A 374 -43.93 -6.62 27.16
CA ASP A 374 -43.53 -7.19 28.45
C ASP A 374 -44.18 -8.48 28.95
N CYS A 375 -43.32 -9.51 28.91
CA CYS A 375 -42.71 -10.06 30.13
C CYS A 375 -43.59 -11.06 30.93
N CYS A 376 -43.11 -12.19 31.44
CA CYS A 376 -41.80 -12.84 31.49
C CYS A 376 -41.99 -14.19 32.24
N ILE A 377 -40.85 -14.82 32.61
CA ILE A 377 -40.56 -15.54 33.87
C ILE A 377 -40.65 -17.09 33.76
N CYS A 378 -39.63 -17.91 34.11
CA CYS A 378 -38.52 -17.81 35.08
C CYS A 378 -37.33 -18.72 34.64
N VAL A 379 -36.05 -18.55 35.02
CA VAL A 379 -35.50 -18.70 36.40
C VAL A 379 -34.14 -17.96 36.59
N LEU A 380 -34.14 -17.08 37.61
CA LEU A 380 -33.13 -16.67 38.61
C LEU A 380 -31.72 -16.13 38.27
N ARG A 381 -31.62 -14.80 38.45
CA ARG A 381 -30.77 -14.03 39.40
C ARG A 381 -29.27 -14.38 39.51
N ASN A 382 -28.46 -13.50 38.93
CA ASN A 382 -27.30 -12.92 39.62
C ASN A 382 -27.42 -11.39 39.55
N HIS A 383 -27.36 -10.72 40.70
CA HIS A 383 -27.38 -9.28 40.81
C HIS A 383 -26.03 -8.70 40.38
N LEU A 384 -25.93 -8.23 39.13
CA LEU A 384 -24.99 -7.18 38.76
C LEU A 384 -25.79 -5.88 38.71
N ARG A 385 -25.42 -4.92 39.56
CA ARG A 385 -25.75 -3.52 39.33
C ARG A 385 -25.19 -3.19 37.94
N ILE A 386 -26.05 -3.08 36.94
CA ILE A 386 -25.68 -2.40 35.69
C ILE A 386 -25.56 -0.94 36.11
N ALA A 387 -24.32 -0.50 36.38
CA ALA A 387 -24.00 0.90 36.26
C ALA A 387 -24.49 1.28 34.86
N MET A 388 -25.35 2.30 34.75
CA MET A 388 -25.62 2.86 33.42
C MET A 388 -24.25 3.13 32.79
N PRO A 389 -24.00 2.66 31.56
CA PRO A 389 -22.74 2.97 30.90
C PRO A 389 -22.61 4.49 30.91
N GLU A 390 -21.53 4.99 31.51
CA GLU A 390 -21.17 6.40 31.40
C GLU A 390 -20.96 6.67 29.91
N ILE A 391 -22.00 7.22 29.28
CA ILE A 391 -21.96 7.70 27.90
C ILE A 391 -21.11 8.96 27.95
N TYR A 392 -19.98 8.94 27.26
CA TYR A 392 -19.13 10.11 27.15
C TYR A 392 -19.80 11.15 26.23
N THR A 393 -20.01 12.37 26.73
CA THR A 393 -20.60 13.50 25.98
C THR A 393 -19.71 14.76 26.02
N GLY A 394 -18.40 14.59 26.23
CA GLY A 394 -17.44 15.70 26.29
C GLY A 394 -16.92 16.11 24.91
N PRO A 395 -16.36 17.32 24.77
CA PRO A 395 -15.68 17.76 23.54
C PRO A 395 -14.33 17.05 23.37
N ILE A 396 -13.78 17.07 22.15
CA ILE A 396 -12.42 16.58 21.90
C ILE A 396 -11.42 17.41 22.74
N ALA A 397 -10.56 16.74 23.49
CA ALA A 397 -9.46 17.40 24.20
C ALA A 397 -8.36 17.77 23.20
N LEU A 398 -8.39 19.02 22.72
CA LEU A 398 -7.52 19.51 21.64
C LEU A 398 -6.03 19.43 22.01
N GLU A 399 -5.68 19.71 23.27
CA GLU A 399 -4.32 19.62 23.81
C GLU A 399 -3.78 18.19 23.89
N ALA A 400 -4.66 17.18 23.81
CA ALA A 400 -4.31 15.77 23.84
C ALA A 400 -4.34 15.10 22.44
N LEU A 401 -4.56 15.88 21.37
CA LEU A 401 -4.49 15.39 20.01
C LEU A 401 -3.04 15.19 19.56
N VAL A 402 -2.78 14.05 18.93
CA VAL A 402 -1.50 13.77 18.28
C VAL A 402 -1.46 14.49 16.92
N SER A 403 -0.39 15.24 16.64
CA SER A 403 -0.17 15.82 15.32
C SER A 403 0.36 14.75 14.36
N PHE A 404 -0.49 14.27 13.44
CA PHE A 404 -0.05 13.36 12.36
C PHE A 404 0.47 14.10 11.14
N ASP A 405 0.10 15.37 11.00
CA ASP A 405 0.59 16.20 9.90
C ASP A 405 2.11 16.36 9.97
N THR A 406 2.72 16.51 11.15
CA THR A 406 4.18 16.64 11.32
C THR A 406 4.95 15.32 11.12
N ARG A 407 4.28 14.16 11.17
CA ARG A 407 4.91 12.83 11.09
C ARG A 407 4.85 12.18 9.71
N ALA A 408 4.23 12.85 8.73
CA ALA A 408 4.17 12.40 7.34
C ALA A 408 5.55 12.35 6.65
N GLU A 409 6.60 12.88 7.28
CA GLU A 409 8.00 12.87 6.80
C GLU A 409 8.66 11.48 6.94
N ASP A 410 8.20 10.63 7.86
CA ASP A 410 8.82 9.33 8.19
C ASP A 410 8.21 8.11 7.49
N SER A 411 7.36 8.29 6.48
CA SER A 411 6.68 7.19 5.76
C SER A 411 5.80 6.27 6.63
N ALA A 412 5.48 6.67 7.87
CA ALA A 412 4.54 5.96 8.74
C ALA A 412 3.11 6.43 8.43
N CYS A 413 2.34 5.60 7.73
CA CYS A 413 0.91 5.85 7.52
C CYS A 413 0.15 5.48 8.81
N PRO A 414 -0.51 6.43 9.49
CA PRO A 414 -1.28 6.12 10.69
C PRO A 414 -2.50 5.26 10.34
N TYR A 415 -3.02 4.53 11.33
CA TYR A 415 -4.23 3.73 11.15
C TYR A 415 -5.45 4.64 11.29
N THR A 416 -6.18 4.85 10.19
CA THR A 416 -7.39 5.68 10.18
C THR A 416 -8.60 4.88 10.66
N PHE A 417 -9.48 5.54 11.42
CA PHE A 417 -10.71 4.92 11.94
C PHE A 417 -11.96 5.75 11.67
N LEU A 418 -11.81 6.98 11.20
CA LEU A 418 -12.88 7.80 10.66
C LEU A 418 -12.32 8.67 9.52
N ALA A 419 -13.04 8.77 8.41
CA ALA A 419 -12.75 9.65 7.28
C ALA A 419 -13.86 10.68 7.14
N PHE A 420 -13.51 11.91 6.81
CA PHE A 420 -14.48 13.00 6.64
C PHE A 420 -13.96 14.06 5.65
N PRO A 421 -14.86 14.83 5.01
CA PRO A 421 -14.46 15.87 4.06
C PRO A 421 -13.60 16.95 4.70
N MET A 422 -12.64 17.48 3.95
CA MET A 422 -11.77 18.56 4.42
C MET A 422 -12.56 19.86 4.67
N GLN A 423 -13.70 20.07 4.01
CA GLN A 423 -14.54 21.26 4.19
C GLN A 423 -15.19 21.34 5.58
N ILE A 424 -15.35 20.22 6.28
CA ILE A 424 -15.91 20.19 7.63
C ILE A 424 -14.83 20.28 8.71
N VAL A 425 -13.56 20.47 8.35
CA VAL A 425 -12.48 20.64 9.34
C VAL A 425 -12.46 22.09 9.81
N GLY A 426 -12.72 22.30 11.09
CA GLY A 426 -12.74 23.62 11.71
C GLY A 426 -11.34 24.20 11.96
N GLU A 427 -11.30 25.42 12.51
CA GLU A 427 -10.09 26.20 12.78
C GLU A 427 -9.06 25.49 13.67
N HIS A 428 -9.50 24.50 14.46
CA HIS A 428 -8.66 23.70 15.36
C HIS A 428 -8.26 22.32 14.80
N GLY A 429 -8.50 22.06 13.51
CA GLY A 429 -8.11 20.81 12.86
C GLY A 429 -8.97 19.60 13.22
N VAL A 430 -10.17 19.81 13.77
CA VAL A 430 -11.17 18.77 14.11
C VAL A 430 -12.44 18.94 13.28
N PRO A 431 -13.22 17.87 13.03
CA PRO A 431 -14.46 17.98 12.28
C PRO A 431 -15.52 18.78 13.05
N THR A 432 -16.27 19.62 12.34
CA THR A 432 -17.39 20.41 12.88
C THR A 432 -18.73 19.65 12.87
N ASP A 433 -18.77 18.45 12.28
CA ASP A 433 -19.95 17.58 12.35
C ASP A 433 -20.10 17.01 13.77
N PRO A 434 -21.24 17.19 14.44
CA PRO A 434 -21.43 16.79 15.84
C PRO A 434 -21.25 15.29 16.10
N ASP A 435 -21.59 14.43 15.13
CA ASP A 435 -21.45 12.98 15.29
C ASP A 435 -19.99 12.55 15.15
N ALA A 436 -19.26 13.18 14.22
CA ALA A 436 -17.82 12.97 14.06
C ALA A 436 -17.04 13.45 15.28
N GLU A 437 -17.38 14.64 15.81
CA GLU A 437 -16.77 15.18 17.02
C GLU A 437 -17.02 14.27 18.23
N SER A 438 -18.28 13.88 18.45
CA SER A 438 -18.70 13.01 19.55
C SER A 438 -18.00 11.64 19.51
N TYR A 439 -17.87 11.05 18.32
CA TYR A 439 -17.22 9.75 18.14
C TYR A 439 -15.73 9.80 18.42
N ILE A 440 -15.04 10.82 17.89
CA ILE A 440 -13.61 11.03 18.13
C ILE A 440 -13.33 11.27 19.62
N ALA A 441 -14.13 12.13 20.25
CA ALA A 441 -13.98 12.46 21.66
C ALA A 441 -14.24 11.25 22.57
N ALA A 442 -15.22 10.41 22.23
CA ALA A 442 -15.49 9.16 22.95
C ALA A 442 -14.34 8.15 22.81
N VAL A 443 -13.75 7.99 21.62
CA VAL A 443 -12.57 7.14 21.42
C VAL A 443 -11.36 7.68 22.21
N GLN A 444 -11.16 9.01 22.22
CA GLN A 444 -10.10 9.65 23.00
C GLN A 444 -10.30 9.45 24.51
N SER A 445 -11.55 9.49 25.00
CA SER A 445 -11.89 9.30 26.42
C SER A 445 -11.55 7.90 26.95
N GLU A 446 -11.45 6.90 26.07
CA GLU A 446 -11.00 5.55 26.40
C GLU A 446 -9.47 5.43 26.55
N GLY A 447 -8.76 6.54 26.50
CA GLY A 447 -7.29 6.65 26.65
C GLY A 447 -6.53 6.38 25.36
N VAL A 448 -7.20 6.42 24.20
CA VAL A 448 -6.57 6.22 22.90
C VAL A 448 -5.99 7.55 22.42
N PRO A 449 -4.68 7.63 22.11
CA PRO A 449 -4.08 8.86 21.58
C PRO A 449 -4.50 9.04 20.11
N VAL A 450 -5.58 9.80 19.92
CA VAL A 450 -6.14 10.14 18.61
C VAL A 450 -5.44 11.38 18.05
N GLY A 451 -5.31 11.43 16.74
CA GLY A 451 -4.88 12.61 16.02
C GLY A 451 -5.69 12.79 14.74
N ILE A 452 -5.71 14.01 14.23
CA ILE A 452 -6.35 14.33 12.96
C ILE A 452 -5.28 14.51 11.88
N TRP A 453 -5.50 13.85 10.76
CA TRP A 453 -4.62 13.87 9.61
C TRP A 453 -5.31 14.62 8.48
N THR A 454 -4.92 15.88 8.29
CA THR A 454 -5.51 16.79 7.29
C THR A 454 -4.73 16.77 5.98
N ARG A 455 -3.44 16.41 6.01
CA ARG A 455 -2.57 16.24 4.84
C ARG A 455 -2.55 14.80 4.32
N SER A 456 -3.74 14.22 4.11
CA SER A 456 -3.89 12.83 3.66
C SER A 456 -3.52 12.66 2.16
N PRO A 457 -3.26 11.41 1.70
CA PRO A 457 -3.02 11.13 0.28
C PRO A 457 -4.29 11.22 -0.59
N VAL A 458 -5.48 11.34 0.00
CA VAL A 458 -6.74 11.51 -0.71
C VAL A 458 -7.12 12.98 -0.67
N GLU A 459 -7.10 13.63 -1.84
CA GLU A 459 -7.44 15.04 -1.98
C GLU A 459 -8.87 15.30 -1.48
N GLY A 460 -9.04 16.35 -0.67
CA GLY A 460 -10.33 16.71 -0.11
C GLY A 460 -10.78 15.88 1.11
N THR A 461 -9.99 14.92 1.61
CA THR A 461 -10.38 14.09 2.76
C THR A 461 -9.40 14.22 3.93
N ALA A 462 -9.95 14.44 5.14
CA ALA A 462 -9.26 14.37 6.41
C ALA A 462 -9.63 13.08 7.17
N TYR A 463 -8.76 12.66 8.10
CA TYR A 463 -8.94 11.40 8.82
C TYR A 463 -8.68 11.56 10.32
N ALA A 464 -9.50 10.93 11.16
CA ALA A 464 -9.10 10.62 12.52
C ALA A 464 -8.30 9.31 12.52
N ALA A 465 -7.15 9.33 13.16
CA ALA A 465 -6.18 8.25 13.10
C ALA A 465 -5.49 8.00 14.44
N VAL A 466 -4.79 6.87 14.52
CA VAL A 466 -3.91 6.48 15.63
C VAL A 466 -2.60 5.93 15.09
N ASP A 467 -1.54 5.96 15.88
CA ASP A 467 -0.29 5.27 15.56
C ASP A 467 -0.54 3.75 15.39
N LEU A 468 0.26 3.09 14.55
CA LEU A 468 0.11 1.64 14.27
C LEU A 468 0.20 0.77 15.53
N GLU A 469 0.97 1.21 16.54
CA GLU A 469 1.11 0.56 17.84
C GLU A 469 -0.18 0.61 18.67
N GLN A 470 -1.04 1.60 18.41
CA GLN A 470 -2.26 1.88 19.17
C GLN A 470 -3.51 1.24 18.56
N ILE A 471 -3.38 0.49 17.46
CA ILE A 471 -4.52 -0.20 16.80
C ILE A 471 -5.25 -1.14 17.78
N SER A 472 -4.51 -1.85 18.65
CA SER A 472 -5.12 -2.77 19.60
C SER A 472 -5.90 -2.01 20.69
N SER A 473 -5.35 -0.90 21.18
CA SER A 473 -6.01 0.00 22.13
C SER A 473 -7.29 0.61 21.52
N LEU A 474 -7.21 1.05 20.26
CA LEU A 474 -8.35 1.56 19.49
C LEU A 474 -9.46 0.52 19.32
N HIS A 475 -9.13 -0.72 18.92
CA HIS A 475 -10.14 -1.76 18.74
C HIS A 475 -10.82 -2.17 20.06
N GLU A 476 -10.07 -2.24 21.16
CA GLU A 476 -10.65 -2.48 22.48
C GLU A 476 -11.51 -1.30 22.95
N ALA A 477 -11.10 -0.06 22.69
CA ALA A 477 -11.90 1.13 22.99
C ALA A 477 -13.24 1.13 22.22
N ILE A 478 -13.20 0.93 20.89
CA ILE A 478 -14.41 0.85 20.06
C ILE A 478 -15.31 -0.29 20.55
N LYS A 479 -14.75 -1.45 20.84
CA LYS A 479 -15.50 -2.58 21.37
C LYS A 479 -16.18 -2.24 22.70
N ARG A 480 -15.48 -1.60 23.65
CA ARG A 480 -16.09 -1.17 24.92
C ARG A 480 -17.20 -0.14 24.70
N LEU A 481 -17.02 0.83 23.80
CA LEU A 481 -18.04 1.82 23.47
C LEU A 481 -19.29 1.16 22.84
N THR A 482 -19.10 0.16 21.97
CA THR A 482 -20.20 -0.62 21.40
C THR A 482 -20.88 -1.51 22.43
N GLU A 483 -20.14 -2.18 23.32
CA GLU A 483 -20.69 -2.99 24.42
C GLU A 483 -21.48 -2.14 25.43
N ARG A 484 -21.11 -0.87 25.60
CA ARG A 484 -21.84 0.14 26.37
C ARG A 484 -23.09 0.68 25.65
N GLY A 485 -23.31 0.30 24.39
CA GLY A 485 -24.42 0.79 23.57
C GLY A 485 -24.31 2.25 23.17
N GLN A 486 -23.12 2.85 23.28
CA GLN A 486 -22.90 4.25 22.93
C GLN A 486 -22.84 4.47 21.41
N PHE A 487 -22.29 3.51 20.66
CA PHE A 487 -22.26 3.50 19.20
C PHE A 487 -22.55 2.10 18.66
N THR A 488 -23.18 2.01 17.48
CA THR A 488 -23.32 0.74 16.76
C THR A 488 -21.97 0.28 16.21
N ARG A 489 -21.85 -1.00 15.84
CA ARG A 489 -20.61 -1.54 15.27
C ARG A 489 -20.32 -0.94 13.89
N GLU A 490 -21.36 -0.52 13.19
CA GLU A 490 -21.34 0.05 11.85
C GLU A 490 -21.27 1.59 11.88
N PHE A 491 -21.38 2.22 13.05
CA PHE A 491 -21.50 3.68 13.21
C PHE A 491 -20.46 4.48 12.43
N ALA A 492 -19.17 4.12 12.54
CA ALA A 492 -18.09 4.83 11.87
C ALA A 492 -18.19 4.72 10.33
N ALA A 493 -18.62 3.56 9.82
CA ALA A 493 -18.79 3.35 8.38
C ALA A 493 -19.99 4.13 7.85
N GLU A 494 -21.14 4.05 8.53
CA GLU A 494 -22.35 4.83 8.20
C GLU A 494 -22.08 6.34 8.25
N LEU A 495 -21.31 6.79 9.24
CA LEU A 495 -20.89 8.17 9.38
C LEU A 495 -19.96 8.62 8.25
N CYS A 496 -18.96 7.82 7.89
CA CYS A 496 -18.08 8.12 6.75
C CYS A 496 -18.87 8.25 5.45
N ASP A 497 -19.77 7.29 5.18
CA ASP A 497 -20.61 7.30 3.98
C ASP A 497 -21.51 8.54 3.94
N ARG A 498 -22.14 8.90 5.06
CA ARG A 498 -22.97 10.10 5.18
C ARG A 498 -22.18 11.37 4.88
N LEU A 499 -20.99 11.52 5.44
CA LEU A 499 -20.18 12.74 5.33
C LEU A 499 -19.54 12.89 3.93
N LEU A 500 -19.11 11.79 3.31
CA LEU A 500 -18.45 11.83 2.00
C LEU A 500 -19.46 11.83 0.83
N GLN A 501 -20.70 11.37 1.02
CA GLN A 501 -21.75 11.45 -0.01
C GLN A 501 -22.33 12.87 -0.17
N SER A 502 -22.34 13.69 0.89
CA SER A 502 -22.76 15.09 0.79
C SER A 502 -21.86 15.94 -0.12
N GLU A 503 -20.64 15.48 -0.43
CA GLU A 503 -19.68 16.14 -1.33
C GLU A 503 -20.01 15.94 -2.83
N GLN A 504 -20.89 14.99 -3.19
CA GLN A 504 -21.26 14.73 -4.59
C GLN A 504 -22.56 15.43 -5.03
N ALA A 505 -23.18 16.21 -4.15
CA ALA A 505 -24.48 16.86 -4.37
C ALA A 505 -24.41 18.39 -4.50
N GLU A 506 -23.22 18.99 -4.42
CA GLU A 506 -22.92 20.40 -4.73
C GLU A 506 -21.86 20.48 -5.84
#